data_AF-A0A2T3JAJ6-F1
#
_entry.id   AF-A0A2T3JAJ6-F1
#
_cell.length_a   1.000
_cell.length_b   1.000
_cell.length_c   1.000
_cell.angle_alpha   90.00
_cell.angle_beta   90.00
_cell.angle_gamma   90.00
#
_symmetry.space_group_name_H-M   'P 1'
#
loop_
_entity.id
_entity.type
_entity.pdbx_description
1 polymer ?
#
loop_
_entity_poly.entity_id
_entity_poly.type
_entity_poly.pdbx_seq_one_letter_code
_entity_poly.pdbx_strand_id
1 'polypeptide(L)'
;MGVYHWFFVILNIFLVLRPYSKIPSSSLYEFVAARSRQGVGGGACYIAALSTVRRMCDDEGVRVATYARLHGVSCSVSVIDPSFGAILIVFDWEAIFLVMALFSIIMCCFALFMNIKISPPKSVVSDRVSYLQSDFLTMAVASSISLGVIFVYVSVSLVILMLRYNLSVREYALWMELFAILSVVTSFCLPTIRKYFNDRGLLLISLVTLSVCGVALSVNEFNKNVEIFLVVLGVIGVCNATVFTLTLGKTLTNLH
;
A
#
# COMPACT_ATOMS: atom_id res chain seq x y z
N MET A 1 -17.53 -10.29 13.10
CA MET A 1 -17.06 -9.95 11.74
C MET A 1 -17.92 -8.87 11.06
N GLY A 2 -19.20 -8.71 11.43
CA GLY A 2 -20.13 -7.79 10.77
C GLY A 2 -20.10 -6.31 11.18
N VAL A 3 -18.96 -5.72 11.56
CA VAL A 3 -18.87 -4.27 11.86
C VAL A 3 -17.86 -3.57 10.94
N TYR A 4 -16.76 -4.25 10.60
CA TYR A 4 -15.66 -3.66 9.83
C TYR A 4 -15.98 -3.48 8.34
N HIS A 5 -16.74 -4.40 7.74
CA HIS A 5 -17.18 -4.27 6.33
C HIS A 5 -18.14 -3.09 6.13
N TRP A 6 -19.07 -2.87 7.07
CA TRP A 6 -20.03 -1.77 6.99
C TRP A 6 -19.36 -0.40 7.14
N PHE A 7 -18.29 -0.30 7.93
CA PHE A 7 -17.57 0.96 8.11
C PHE A 7 -16.94 1.46 6.79
N PHE A 8 -16.36 0.56 5.98
CA PHE A 8 -15.75 0.93 4.70
C PHE A 8 -16.80 1.31 3.64
N VAL A 9 -17.97 0.66 3.64
CA VAL A 9 -19.08 0.93 2.71
C VAL A 9 -19.79 2.24 3.05
N ILE A 10 -20.20 2.42 4.30
CA ILE A 10 -20.96 3.60 4.76
C ILE A 10 -20.16 4.89 4.55
N LEU A 11 -18.84 4.82 4.72
CA LEU A 11 -17.98 5.99 4.69
C LEU A 11 -17.64 6.47 3.27
N ASN A 12 -17.58 5.56 2.29
CA ASN A 12 -17.43 5.92 0.88
C ASN A 12 -18.74 6.49 0.30
N ILE A 13 -19.90 5.97 0.71
CA ILE A 13 -21.23 6.48 0.28
C ILE A 13 -21.46 7.91 0.80
N PHE A 14 -21.06 8.22 2.03
CA PHE A 14 -21.21 9.58 2.61
C PHE A 14 -20.43 10.66 1.86
N LEU A 15 -19.33 10.31 1.19
CA LEU A 15 -18.52 11.24 0.38
C LEU A 15 -19.15 11.54 -0.98
N VAL A 16 -19.90 10.58 -1.54
CA VAL A 16 -20.51 10.67 -2.89
C VAL A 16 -21.86 11.41 -2.87
N LEU A 17 -22.58 11.38 -1.75
CA LEU A 17 -23.95 11.91 -1.65
C LEU A 17 -24.06 13.44 -1.47
N ARG A 18 -22.97 14.21 -1.52
CA ARG A 18 -23.06 15.69 -1.46
C ARG A 18 -22.90 16.34 -2.84
N PRO A 19 -23.95 16.98 -3.39
CA PRO A 19 -23.82 17.80 -4.60
C PRO A 19 -23.06 19.08 -4.28
N TYR A 20 -21.83 19.20 -4.79
CA TYR A 20 -20.90 20.30 -4.52
C TYR A 20 -21.07 21.52 -5.44
N SER A 21 -22.31 21.92 -5.74
CA SER A 21 -22.52 23.13 -6.54
C SER A 21 -22.19 24.44 -5.80
N LYS A 22 -21.88 24.42 -4.49
CA LYS A 22 -21.31 25.56 -3.73
C LYS A 22 -20.46 25.05 -2.56
N ILE A 23 -19.16 25.30 -2.57
CA ILE A 23 -18.22 24.95 -1.48
C ILE A 23 -17.97 26.18 -0.59
N PRO A 24 -18.52 26.26 0.64
CA PRO A 24 -18.01 27.14 1.69
C PRO A 24 -16.80 26.51 2.39
N SER A 25 -15.97 27.33 3.05
CA SER A 25 -14.71 26.95 3.72
C SER A 25 -14.82 25.85 4.80
N SER A 26 -16.03 25.50 5.25
CA SER A 26 -16.30 24.34 6.13
C SER A 26 -16.12 22.97 5.45
N SER A 27 -16.08 22.92 4.12
CA SER A 27 -16.01 21.70 3.30
C SER A 27 -14.64 21.01 3.30
N LEU A 28 -13.54 21.75 3.41
CA LEU A 28 -12.19 21.17 3.35
C LEU A 28 -11.92 20.26 4.57
N TYR A 29 -12.26 20.73 5.76
CA TYR A 29 -12.10 19.95 7.00
C TYR A 29 -12.95 18.67 6.97
N GLU A 30 -14.17 18.76 6.45
CA GLU A 30 -15.04 17.58 6.28
C GLU A 30 -14.46 16.60 5.26
N PHE A 31 -13.91 17.08 4.14
CA PHE A 31 -13.23 16.26 3.14
C PHE A 31 -12.01 15.54 3.74
N VAL A 32 -11.14 16.26 4.44
CA VAL A 32 -9.97 15.69 5.11
C VAL A 32 -10.37 14.69 6.19
N ALA A 33 -11.38 15.01 7.00
CA ALA A 33 -11.90 14.10 8.03
C ALA A 33 -12.50 12.82 7.43
N ALA A 34 -13.18 12.92 6.29
CA ALA A 34 -13.70 11.76 5.58
C ALA A 34 -12.57 10.91 4.97
N ARG A 35 -11.55 11.52 4.35
CA ARG A 35 -10.35 10.81 3.85
C ARG A 35 -9.59 10.12 4.97
N SER A 36 -9.46 10.75 6.13
CA SER A 36 -8.82 10.17 7.32
C SER A 36 -9.56 8.93 7.80
N ARG A 37 -10.89 9.01 7.89
CA ARG A 37 -11.74 7.87 8.24
C ARG A 37 -11.68 6.75 7.19
N GLN A 38 -11.55 7.08 5.90
CA GLN A 38 -11.38 6.11 4.81
C GLN A 38 -10.07 5.32 4.99
N GLY A 39 -8.99 6.00 5.37
CA GLY A 39 -7.70 5.37 5.70
C GLY A 39 -7.80 4.41 6.89
N VAL A 40 -8.47 4.82 7.97
CA VAL A 40 -8.72 3.94 9.14
C VAL A 40 -9.52 2.70 8.75
N GLY A 41 -10.57 2.88 7.94
CA GLY A 41 -11.38 1.77 7.42
C GLY A 41 -10.56 0.77 6.59
N GLY A 42 -9.74 1.28 5.65
CA GLY A 42 -8.85 0.44 4.84
C GLY A 42 -7.86 -0.36 5.67
N GLY A 43 -7.22 0.28 6.67
CA GLY A 43 -6.31 -0.40 7.60
C GLY A 43 -7.00 -1.48 8.45
N ALA A 44 -8.19 -1.21 8.96
CA ALA A 44 -8.98 -2.19 9.71
C ALA A 44 -9.36 -3.41 8.86
N CYS A 45 -9.76 -3.20 7.61
CA CYS A 45 -10.05 -4.27 6.66
C CYS A 45 -8.82 -5.15 6.37
N TYR A 46 -7.64 -4.53 6.21
CA TYR A 46 -6.39 -5.25 5.99
C TYR A 46 -6.03 -6.18 7.16
N ILE A 47 -6.09 -5.68 8.40
CA ILE A 47 -5.84 -6.48 9.61
C ILE A 47 -6.90 -7.56 9.78
N ALA A 48 -8.17 -7.26 9.48
CA ALA A 48 -9.25 -8.24 9.52
C ALA A 48 -9.01 -9.40 8.53
N ALA A 49 -8.51 -9.11 7.32
CA ALA A 49 -8.15 -10.14 6.34
C ALA A 49 -7.01 -11.04 6.85
N LEU A 50 -5.93 -10.44 7.38
CA LEU A 50 -4.80 -11.19 7.94
C LEU A 50 -5.22 -12.07 9.12
N SER A 51 -6.02 -11.53 10.04
CA SER A 51 -6.54 -12.30 11.18
C SER A 51 -7.48 -13.44 10.76
N THR A 52 -8.19 -13.29 9.65
CA THR A 52 -9.05 -14.34 9.09
C THR A 52 -8.20 -15.48 8.53
N VAL A 53 -7.17 -15.18 7.75
CA VAL A 53 -6.22 -16.20 7.24
C VAL A 53 -5.53 -16.92 8.40
N ARG A 54 -5.11 -16.19 9.43
CA ARG A 54 -4.54 -16.80 10.65
C ARG A 54 -5.47 -17.82 11.31
N ARG A 55 -6.79 -17.64 11.20
CA ARG A 55 -7.79 -18.52 11.82
C ARG A 55 -8.20 -19.69 10.93
N MET A 56 -8.01 -19.59 9.61
CA MET A 56 -8.37 -20.64 8.66
C MET A 56 -7.21 -21.59 8.36
N CYS A 57 -5.97 -21.11 8.44
CA CYS A 57 -4.77 -21.88 8.14
C CYS A 57 -4.09 -22.34 9.43
N ASP A 58 -4.37 -23.58 9.86
CA ASP A 58 -3.66 -24.23 10.97
C ASP A 58 -2.20 -24.56 10.60
N ASP A 59 -1.95 -24.93 9.34
CA ASP A 59 -0.60 -25.20 8.81
C ASP A 59 0.16 -23.89 8.51
N GLU A 60 1.38 -23.81 9.02
CA GLU A 60 2.24 -22.64 8.88
C GLU A 60 2.67 -22.37 7.43
N GLY A 61 3.02 -23.41 6.66
CA GLY A 61 3.38 -23.29 5.25
C GLY A 61 2.22 -22.80 4.40
N VAL A 62 1.01 -23.31 4.65
CA VAL A 62 -0.22 -22.85 3.98
C VAL A 62 -0.54 -21.39 4.35
N ARG A 63 -0.34 -21.01 5.61
CA ARG A 63 -0.55 -19.65 6.09
C ARG A 63 0.39 -18.65 5.43
N VAL A 64 1.70 -18.95 5.39
CA VAL A 64 2.71 -18.12 4.73
C VAL A 64 2.40 -17.99 3.23
N ALA A 65 2.05 -19.08 2.55
CA ALA A 65 1.67 -19.06 1.14
C ALA A 65 0.42 -18.20 0.89
N THR A 66 -0.56 -18.23 1.80
CA THR A 66 -1.79 -17.43 1.70
C THR A 66 -1.52 -15.94 1.91
N TYR A 67 -0.66 -15.58 2.87
CA TYR A 67 -0.23 -14.19 3.05
C TYR A 67 0.52 -13.66 1.83
N ALA A 68 1.41 -14.46 1.24
CA ALA A 68 2.09 -14.10 0.00
C ALA A 68 1.08 -13.86 -1.14
N ARG A 69 0.03 -14.69 -1.26
CA ARG A 69 -1.05 -14.49 -2.25
C ARG A 69 -1.84 -13.20 -2.01
N LEU A 70 -2.23 -12.92 -0.76
CA LEU A 70 -2.93 -11.68 -0.41
C LEU A 70 -2.12 -10.45 -0.80
N HIS A 71 -0.83 -10.44 -0.44
CA HIS A 71 0.06 -9.36 -0.79
C HIS A 71 0.26 -9.24 -2.31
N GLY A 72 0.40 -10.38 -3.01
CA GLY A 72 0.48 -10.41 -4.47
C GLY A 72 -0.73 -9.77 -5.16
N VAL A 73 -1.94 -10.04 -4.67
CA VAL A 73 -3.17 -9.39 -5.18
C VAL A 73 -3.14 -7.87 -4.93
N SER A 74 -2.73 -7.42 -3.74
CA SER A 74 -2.60 -5.98 -3.45
C SER A 74 -1.59 -5.29 -4.38
N CYS A 75 -0.50 -5.98 -4.71
CA CYS A 75 0.48 -5.51 -5.67
C CYS A 75 -0.10 -5.39 -7.09
N SER A 76 -0.91 -6.35 -7.54
CA SER A 76 -1.58 -6.27 -8.85
C SER A 76 -2.57 -5.11 -8.94
N VAL A 77 -3.32 -4.84 -7.87
CA VAL A 77 -4.24 -3.69 -7.81
C VAL A 77 -3.47 -2.37 -7.97
N SER A 78 -2.31 -2.26 -7.32
CA SER A 78 -1.47 -1.05 -7.38
C SER A 78 -0.89 -0.77 -8.78
N VAL A 79 -0.77 -1.79 -9.63
CA VAL A 79 -0.33 -1.64 -11.03
C VAL A 79 -1.44 -0.99 -11.86
N ILE A 80 -2.67 -1.43 -11.68
CA ILE A 80 -3.82 -0.99 -12.49
C ILE A 80 -4.35 0.38 -12.02
N ASP A 81 -4.15 0.72 -10.75
CA ASP A 81 -4.71 1.91 -10.10
C ASP A 81 -4.43 3.24 -10.83
N PRO A 82 -3.18 3.59 -11.22
CA PRO A 82 -2.90 4.87 -11.88
C PRO A 82 -3.62 5.02 -13.23
N SER A 83 -3.65 3.94 -14.02
CA SER A 83 -4.27 3.93 -15.34
C SER A 83 -5.80 3.98 -15.25
N PHE A 84 -6.39 3.29 -14.27
CA PHE A 84 -7.82 3.37 -14.00
C PHE A 84 -8.22 4.78 -13.51
N GLY A 85 -7.42 5.37 -12.62
CA GLY A 85 -7.61 6.74 -12.15
C GLY A 85 -7.53 7.77 -13.28
N ALA A 86 -6.57 7.63 -14.20
CA ALA A 86 -6.42 8.53 -15.34
C ALA A 86 -7.63 8.51 -16.29
N ILE A 87 -8.32 7.37 -16.42
CA ILE A 87 -9.55 7.26 -17.21
C ILE A 87 -10.72 7.93 -16.47
N LEU A 88 -10.85 7.68 -15.17
CA LEU A 88 -11.97 8.21 -14.37
C LEU A 88 -11.92 9.74 -14.22
N ILE A 89 -10.73 10.35 -14.20
CA ILE A 89 -10.57 11.81 -14.14
C ILE A 89 -11.23 12.52 -15.34
N VAL A 90 -11.45 11.83 -16.47
CA VAL A 90 -12.19 12.39 -17.62
C VAL A 90 -13.66 12.67 -17.27
N PHE A 91 -14.24 11.95 -16.30
CA PHE A 91 -15.63 12.08 -15.84
C PHE A 91 -15.74 12.88 -14.52
N ASP A 92 -14.80 13.79 -14.30
CA ASP A 92 -14.60 14.50 -13.04
C ASP A 92 -14.08 13.62 -11.89
N TRP A 93 -13.51 14.26 -10.86
CA TRP A 93 -12.82 13.57 -9.77
C TRP A 93 -13.79 12.81 -8.85
N GLU A 94 -15.06 13.21 -8.83
CA GLU A 94 -16.15 12.58 -8.08
C GLU A 94 -16.42 11.15 -8.57
N ALA A 95 -16.21 10.88 -9.86
CA ALA A 95 -16.39 9.54 -10.43
C ALA A 95 -15.52 8.48 -9.74
N ILE A 96 -14.30 8.86 -9.30
CA ILE A 96 -13.39 7.99 -8.54
C ILE A 96 -14.05 7.53 -7.24
N PHE A 97 -14.66 8.47 -6.50
CA PHE A 97 -15.33 8.17 -5.24
C PHE A 97 -16.57 7.30 -5.44
N LEU A 98 -17.35 7.56 -6.50
CA LEU A 98 -18.53 6.77 -6.83
C LEU A 98 -18.16 5.32 -7.17
N VAL A 99 -17.12 5.12 -7.98
CA VAL A 99 -16.65 3.77 -8.35
C VAL A 99 -16.10 3.02 -7.13
N MET A 100 -15.32 3.68 -6.27
CA MET A 100 -14.85 3.09 -5.01
C MET A 100 -16.01 2.69 -4.09
N ALA A 101 -17.05 3.53 -3.98
CA ALA A 101 -18.24 3.24 -3.19
C ALA A 101 -19.01 2.03 -3.74
N LEU A 102 -19.23 1.97 -5.06
CA LEU A 102 -19.92 0.86 -5.71
C LEU A 102 -19.16 -0.46 -5.53
N PHE A 103 -17.84 -0.45 -5.74
CA PHE A 103 -16.99 -1.63 -5.54
C PHE A 103 -17.06 -2.13 -4.09
N SER A 104 -17.04 -1.22 -3.12
CA SER A 104 -17.18 -1.53 -1.70
C SER A 104 -18.53 -2.21 -1.38
N ILE A 105 -19.64 -1.70 -1.93
CA ILE A 105 -20.97 -2.30 -1.77
C ILE A 105 -20.98 -3.72 -2.35
N ILE A 106 -20.46 -3.92 -3.57
CA ILE A 106 -20.41 -5.23 -4.22
C ILE A 106 -19.61 -6.22 -3.37
N MET A 107 -18.44 -5.82 -2.86
CA MET A 107 -17.62 -6.67 -1.99
C MET A 107 -18.30 -6.99 -0.67
N CYS A 108 -19.06 -6.05 -0.09
CA CYS A 108 -19.85 -6.29 1.11
C CYS A 108 -20.99 -7.29 0.86
N CYS A 109 -21.72 -7.15 -0.24
CA CYS A 109 -22.74 -8.12 -0.65
C CYS A 109 -22.10 -9.50 -0.83
N PHE A 110 -20.99 -9.59 -1.55
CA PHE A 110 -20.27 -10.84 -1.75
C PHE A 110 -19.85 -11.50 -0.43
N ALA A 111 -19.33 -10.72 0.52
CA ALA A 111 -18.96 -11.21 1.85
C ALA A 111 -20.16 -11.76 2.65
N LEU A 112 -21.33 -11.12 2.55
CA LEU A 112 -22.57 -11.60 3.19
C LEU A 112 -23.07 -12.91 2.56
N PHE A 113 -23.01 -13.04 1.24
CA PHE A 113 -23.46 -14.25 0.53
C PHE A 113 -22.54 -15.46 0.79
N MET A 114 -21.23 -15.25 0.92
CA MET A 114 -20.26 -16.35 1.06
C MET A 114 -20.30 -17.05 2.42
N ASN A 115 -21.09 -16.56 3.39
CA ASN A 115 -21.41 -17.23 4.67
C ASN A 115 -20.20 -17.89 5.35
N ILE A 116 -19.07 -17.16 5.36
CA ILE A 116 -17.77 -17.69 5.79
C ILE A 116 -17.84 -18.00 7.30
N LYS A 117 -17.91 -19.29 7.63
CA LYS A 117 -17.85 -19.77 9.02
C LYS A 117 -16.42 -19.62 9.54
N ILE A 118 -16.22 -18.64 10.40
CA ILE A 118 -14.94 -18.44 11.07
C ILE A 118 -15.02 -19.08 12.44
N SER A 119 -14.16 -20.08 12.68
CA SER A 119 -14.01 -20.73 13.97
C SER A 119 -13.81 -19.71 15.08
N PRO A 120 -14.49 -19.81 16.23
CA PRO A 120 -14.41 -18.83 17.33
C PRO A 120 -12.95 -18.59 17.75
N PRO A 121 -12.62 -17.39 18.27
CA PRO A 121 -11.25 -17.10 18.68
C PRO A 121 -10.82 -18.13 19.72
N LYS A 122 -9.75 -18.89 19.45
CA LYS A 122 -9.08 -19.69 20.49
C LYS A 122 -8.66 -18.69 21.56
N SER A 123 -9.08 -18.89 22.80
CA SER A 123 -8.73 -18.02 23.93
C SER A 123 -7.24 -18.19 24.22
N VAL A 124 -6.40 -17.39 23.57
CA VAL A 124 -4.97 -17.35 23.87
C VAL A 124 -4.81 -16.47 25.10
N VAL A 125 -4.50 -17.10 26.24
CA VAL A 125 -4.01 -16.40 27.42
C VAL A 125 -2.77 -15.63 26.97
N SER A 126 -2.81 -14.32 27.16
CA SER A 126 -1.76 -13.37 26.76
C SER A 126 -0.46 -13.68 27.51
N ASP A 127 0.35 -14.59 26.98
CA ASP A 127 1.78 -14.53 27.23
C ASP A 127 2.25 -13.15 26.75
N ARG A 128 2.94 -12.42 27.62
CA ARG A 128 3.46 -11.08 27.32
C ARG A 128 4.51 -11.22 26.22
N VAL A 129 4.06 -11.25 24.97
CA VAL A 129 4.93 -11.09 23.81
C VAL A 129 5.60 -9.74 24.01
N SER A 130 6.90 -9.75 24.29
CA SER A 130 7.64 -8.52 24.52
C SER A 130 7.77 -7.79 23.18
N TYR A 131 6.81 -6.91 22.90
CA TYR A 131 6.76 -6.06 21.69
C TYR A 131 8.00 -5.15 21.54
N LEU A 132 8.86 -5.10 22.57
CA LEU A 132 10.09 -4.32 22.66
C LEU A 132 11.35 -5.10 22.26
N GLN A 133 11.24 -6.30 21.68
CA GLN A 133 12.40 -6.99 21.13
C GLN A 133 13.08 -6.13 20.06
N SER A 134 14.40 -5.95 20.19
CA SER A 134 15.21 -5.09 19.33
C SER A 134 15.13 -5.47 17.85
N ASP A 135 15.08 -6.78 17.54
CA ASP A 135 14.93 -7.27 16.18
C ASP A 135 13.57 -6.89 15.56
N PHE A 136 12.48 -6.99 16.33
CA PHE A 136 11.14 -6.59 15.88
C PHE A 136 11.06 -5.08 15.66
N LEU A 137 11.54 -4.28 16.63
CA LEU A 137 11.58 -2.83 16.52
C LEU A 137 12.40 -2.36 15.32
N THR A 138 13.56 -2.98 15.08
CA THR A 138 14.42 -2.63 13.94
C THR A 138 13.71 -2.90 12.62
N MET A 139 13.03 -4.05 12.49
CA MET A 139 12.25 -4.38 11.29
C MET A 139 11.04 -3.46 11.12
N ALA A 140 10.34 -3.11 12.20
CA ALA A 140 9.19 -2.21 12.18
C ALA A 140 9.58 -0.78 11.81
N VAL A 141 10.69 -0.27 12.34
CA VAL A 141 11.22 1.05 11.99
C VAL A 141 11.71 1.07 10.54
N ALA A 142 12.46 0.03 10.11
CA ALA A 142 12.95 -0.05 8.74
C ALA A 142 11.79 -0.09 7.71
N SER A 143 10.76 -0.89 7.97
CA SER A 143 9.58 -0.94 7.08
C SER A 143 8.78 0.36 7.11
N SER A 144 8.66 1.02 8.27
CA SER A 144 7.97 2.32 8.38
C SER A 144 8.71 3.42 7.63
N ILE A 145 10.04 3.48 7.74
CA ILE A 145 10.86 4.44 6.98
C ILE A 145 10.71 4.20 5.49
N SER A 146 10.82 2.95 5.04
CA SER A 146 10.65 2.59 3.62
C SER A 146 9.28 2.98 3.10
N LEU A 147 8.22 2.69 3.86
CA LEU A 147 6.84 3.06 3.51
C LEU A 147 6.63 4.59 3.51
N GLY A 148 7.27 5.30 4.43
CA GLY A 148 7.27 6.76 4.47
C GLY A 148 7.92 7.38 3.24
N VAL A 149 9.08 6.85 2.83
CA VAL A 149 9.79 7.30 1.62
C VAL A 149 8.90 7.16 0.40
N ILE A 150 8.23 6.01 0.22
CA ILE A 150 7.36 5.83 -0.95
C ILE A 150 6.15 6.77 -0.92
N PHE A 151 5.53 7.02 0.24
CA PHE A 151 4.39 7.94 0.32
C PHE A 151 4.76 9.39 0.02
N VAL A 152 5.85 9.89 0.61
CA VAL A 152 6.38 11.22 0.29
C VAL A 152 6.70 11.28 -1.19
N TYR A 153 7.34 10.23 -1.70
CA TYR A 153 7.77 10.16 -3.07
C TYR A 153 6.62 10.20 -4.08
N VAL A 154 5.61 9.35 -3.96
CA VAL A 154 4.40 9.35 -4.82
C VAL A 154 3.69 10.71 -4.77
N SER A 155 3.64 11.33 -3.59
CA SER A 155 2.98 12.63 -3.40
C SER A 155 3.76 13.79 -4.02
N VAL A 156 5.10 13.72 -4.03
CA VAL A 156 5.95 14.75 -4.62
C VAL A 156 6.14 14.53 -6.13
N SER A 157 6.18 13.28 -6.58
CA SER A 157 6.36 12.93 -7.99
C SER A 157 5.21 13.44 -8.85
N LEU A 158 3.97 13.35 -8.39
CA LEU A 158 2.81 13.91 -9.10
C LEU A 158 2.97 15.42 -9.32
N VAL A 159 3.42 16.15 -8.30
CA VAL A 159 3.59 17.61 -8.35
C VAL A 159 4.72 17.96 -9.31
N ILE A 160 5.86 17.29 -9.22
CA ILE A 160 7.03 17.58 -10.04
C ILE A 160 6.79 17.20 -11.51
N LEU A 161 6.34 15.97 -11.78
CA LEU A 161 6.15 15.48 -13.15
C LEU A 161 5.04 16.24 -13.87
N MET A 162 3.92 16.51 -13.23
CA MET A 162 2.80 17.19 -13.88
C MET A 162 2.96 18.70 -13.92
N LEU A 163 3.40 19.36 -12.83
CA LEU A 163 3.46 20.83 -12.79
C LEU A 163 4.78 21.42 -13.28
N ARG A 164 5.92 20.73 -13.09
CA ARG A 164 7.22 21.25 -13.52
C ARG A 164 7.65 20.73 -14.88
N TYR A 165 7.44 19.43 -15.12
CA TYR A 165 7.80 18.80 -16.39
C TYR A 165 6.67 18.76 -17.40
N ASN A 166 5.48 19.28 -17.05
CA ASN A 166 4.31 19.35 -17.92
C ASN A 166 3.89 18.01 -18.53
N LEU A 167 4.14 16.89 -17.83
CA LEU A 167 3.62 15.59 -18.25
C LEU A 167 2.10 15.60 -18.20
N SER A 168 1.47 14.99 -19.19
CA SER A 168 0.05 14.73 -19.16
C SER A 168 -0.32 13.72 -18.07
N VAL A 169 -1.57 13.74 -17.61
CA VAL A 169 -2.12 12.78 -16.63
C VAL A 169 -1.87 11.33 -17.07
N ARG A 170 -1.98 11.05 -18.38
CA ARG A 170 -1.78 9.73 -18.96
C ARG A 170 -0.31 9.30 -18.93
N GLU A 171 0.61 10.19 -19.28
CA GLU A 171 2.04 9.89 -19.23
C GLU A 171 2.49 9.65 -17.79
N TYR A 172 2.04 10.47 -16.85
CA TYR A 172 2.30 10.24 -15.42
C TYR A 172 1.76 8.88 -14.96
N ALA A 173 0.52 8.53 -15.33
CA ALA A 173 -0.06 7.23 -14.98
C ALA A 173 0.76 6.06 -15.53
N LEU A 174 1.23 6.12 -16.78
CA LEU A 174 2.08 5.09 -17.38
C LEU A 174 3.42 4.94 -16.64
N TRP A 175 4.05 6.04 -16.22
CA TRP A 175 5.30 5.99 -15.43
C TRP A 175 5.07 5.38 -14.04
N MET A 176 3.95 5.71 -13.40
CA MET A 176 3.58 5.13 -12.11
C MET A 176 3.20 3.65 -12.21
N GLU A 177 2.55 3.26 -13.31
CA GLU A 177 2.26 1.86 -13.62
C GLU A 177 3.55 1.06 -13.84
N LEU A 178 4.51 1.59 -14.61
CA LEU A 178 5.83 0.98 -14.81
C LEU A 178 6.59 0.81 -13.48
N PHE A 179 6.55 1.84 -12.63
CA PHE A 179 7.09 1.81 -11.28
C PHE A 179 6.46 0.69 -10.43
N ALA A 180 5.13 0.54 -10.49
CA ALA A 180 4.42 -0.49 -9.75
C ALA A 180 4.82 -1.88 -10.26
N ILE A 181 4.86 -2.09 -11.58
CA ILE A 181 5.28 -3.36 -12.20
C ILE A 181 6.67 -3.75 -11.73
N LEU A 182 7.63 -2.83 -11.75
CA LEU A 182 8.99 -3.10 -11.33
C LEU A 182 9.06 -3.53 -9.85
N SER A 183 8.25 -2.92 -8.99
CA SER A 183 8.14 -3.27 -7.57
C SER A 183 7.54 -4.68 -7.37
N VAL A 184 6.52 -5.03 -8.15
CA VAL A 184 5.90 -6.37 -8.12
C VAL A 184 6.89 -7.44 -8.59
N VAL A 185 7.55 -7.22 -9.74
CA VAL A 185 8.56 -8.13 -10.29
C VAL A 185 9.69 -8.36 -9.30
N THR A 186 10.18 -7.29 -8.67
CA THR A 186 11.22 -7.39 -7.63
C THR A 186 10.79 -8.29 -6.47
N SER A 187 9.54 -8.16 -6.02
CA SER A 187 9.00 -8.98 -4.92
C SER A 187 8.97 -10.47 -5.29
N PHE A 188 8.65 -10.80 -6.55
CA PHE A 188 8.69 -12.18 -7.05
C PHE A 188 10.10 -12.71 -7.31
N CYS A 189 11.05 -11.85 -7.68
CA CYS A 189 12.45 -12.23 -7.87
C CYS A 189 13.22 -12.39 -6.55
N LEU A 190 12.71 -11.80 -5.46
CA LEU A 190 13.36 -11.79 -4.16
C LEU A 190 13.76 -13.18 -3.62
N PRO A 191 12.94 -14.25 -3.72
CA PRO A 191 13.35 -15.59 -3.28
C PRO A 191 14.60 -16.12 -4.01
N THR A 192 14.79 -15.74 -5.27
CA THR A 192 15.99 -16.10 -6.04
C THR A 192 17.19 -15.28 -5.59
N ILE A 193 17.01 -13.97 -5.35
CA ILE A 193 18.07 -13.07 -4.86
C ILE A 193 18.57 -13.52 -3.47
N ARG A 194 17.66 -13.96 -2.60
CA ARG A 194 17.97 -14.47 -1.26
C ARG A 194 18.84 -15.73 -1.25
N LYS A 195 18.96 -16.46 -2.37
CA LYS A 195 19.91 -17.59 -2.48
C LYS A 195 21.36 -17.12 -2.48
N TYR A 196 21.61 -15.87 -2.88
CA TYR A 196 22.95 -15.31 -3.02
C TYR A 196 23.27 -14.25 -1.95
N PHE A 197 22.26 -13.61 -1.37
CA PHE A 197 22.42 -12.53 -0.39
C PHE A 197 21.72 -12.83 0.93
N ASN A 198 22.39 -12.49 2.04
CA ASN A 198 21.79 -12.57 3.37
C ASN A 198 20.73 -11.48 3.57
N ASP A 199 19.63 -11.81 4.26
CA ASP A 199 18.50 -10.92 4.51
C ASP A 199 18.90 -9.60 5.19
N ARG A 200 19.83 -9.65 6.16
CA ARG A 200 20.33 -8.44 6.85
C ARG A 200 21.13 -7.55 5.89
N GLY A 201 21.95 -8.15 5.02
CA GLY A 201 22.71 -7.41 4.01
C GLY A 201 21.79 -6.77 2.98
N LEU A 202 20.80 -7.50 2.51
CA LEU A 202 19.84 -7.01 1.51
C LEU A 202 18.98 -5.85 2.04
N LEU A 203 18.55 -5.92 3.32
CA LEU A 203 17.85 -4.81 3.97
C LEU A 203 18.74 -3.56 4.07
N LEU A 204 20.01 -3.73 4.47
CA LEU A 204 20.96 -2.62 4.63
C LEU A 204 21.31 -1.98 3.28
N ILE A 205 21.54 -2.79 2.23
CA ILE A 205 21.75 -2.32 0.85
C ILE A 205 20.56 -1.49 0.38
N SER A 206 19.33 -1.96 0.60
CA SER A 206 18.12 -1.23 0.19
C SER A 206 17.98 0.11 0.93
N LEU A 207 18.22 0.16 2.24
CA LEU A 207 18.15 1.41 3.02
C LEU A 207 19.24 2.41 2.61
N VAL A 208 20.47 1.94 2.36
CA VAL A 208 21.56 2.78 1.85
C VAL A 208 21.20 3.31 0.47
N THR A 209 20.68 2.45 -0.42
CA THR A 209 20.29 2.85 -1.77
C THR A 209 19.16 3.88 -1.74
N LEU A 210 18.15 3.71 -0.88
CA LEU A 210 17.10 4.73 -0.66
C LEU A 210 17.68 6.07 -0.20
N SER A 211 18.69 6.05 0.67
CA SER A 211 19.38 7.26 1.13
C SER A 211 20.15 7.94 -0.01
N VAL A 212 20.83 7.16 -0.85
CA VAL A 212 21.53 7.66 -2.06
C VAL A 212 20.52 8.24 -3.05
N CYS A 213 19.36 7.60 -3.26
CA CYS A 213 18.28 8.14 -4.09
C CYS A 213 17.81 9.52 -3.60
N GLY A 214 17.68 9.71 -2.28
CA GLY A 214 17.34 11.00 -1.70
C GLY A 214 18.35 12.09 -2.06
N VAL A 215 19.65 11.80 -1.90
CA VAL A 215 20.73 12.74 -2.28
C VAL A 215 20.73 13.00 -3.80
N ALA A 216 20.54 11.96 -4.61
CA ALA A 216 20.48 12.08 -6.06
C ALA A 216 19.32 12.99 -6.52
N LEU A 217 18.15 12.90 -5.88
CA LEU A 217 17.03 13.82 -6.15
C LEU A 217 17.34 15.25 -5.74
N SER A 218 17.99 15.46 -4.60
CA SER A 218 18.43 16.80 -4.16
C SER A 218 19.44 17.43 -5.12
N VAL A 219 20.35 16.64 -5.68
CA VAL A 219 21.29 17.12 -6.72
C VAL A 219 20.56 17.37 -8.04
N ASN A 220 19.59 16.53 -8.38
CA ASN A 220 18.83 16.68 -9.62
C ASN A 220 17.93 17.93 -9.65
N GLU A 221 17.62 18.53 -8.49
CA GLU A 221 16.95 19.84 -8.43
C GLU A 221 17.73 20.92 -9.20
N PHE A 222 19.07 20.84 -9.26
CA PHE A 222 19.90 21.79 -9.98
C PHE A 222 19.91 21.54 -11.49
N ASN A 223 19.92 20.27 -11.92
CA ASN A 223 20.04 19.88 -13.33
C ASN A 223 18.70 19.78 -14.07
N LYS A 224 17.58 19.66 -13.34
CA LYS A 224 16.21 19.51 -13.89
C LYS A 224 16.11 18.42 -14.96
N ASN A 225 16.79 17.30 -14.76
CA ASN A 225 16.77 16.20 -15.72
C ASN A 225 15.63 15.20 -15.36
N VAL A 226 14.68 15.03 -16.28
CA VAL A 226 13.55 14.10 -16.13
C VAL A 226 14.01 12.65 -16.07
N GLU A 227 14.99 12.26 -16.86
CA GLU A 227 15.45 10.87 -16.96
C GLU A 227 16.05 10.39 -15.63
N ILE A 228 16.86 11.24 -14.99
CA ILE A 228 17.42 10.95 -13.66
C ILE A 228 16.29 10.79 -12.63
N PHE A 229 15.26 11.64 -12.71
CA PHE A 229 14.10 11.54 -11.83
C PHE A 229 13.37 10.20 -12.02
N LEU A 230 13.14 9.78 -13.26
CA LEU A 230 12.48 8.52 -13.63
C LEU A 230 13.33 7.28 -13.30
N VAL A 231 14.65 7.35 -13.39
CA VAL A 231 15.52 6.24 -12.97
C VAL A 231 15.46 6.08 -11.45
N VAL A 232 15.54 7.18 -10.71
CA VAL A 232 15.42 7.16 -9.24
C VAL A 232 14.04 6.65 -8.80
N LEU A 233 12.98 6.99 -9.53
CA LEU A 233 11.61 6.46 -9.43
C LEU A 233 11.64 4.93 -9.38
N GLY A 234 12.24 4.29 -10.38
CA GLY A 234 12.34 2.84 -10.46
C GLY A 234 13.15 2.23 -9.31
N VAL A 235 14.31 2.82 -8.97
CA VAL A 235 15.19 2.32 -7.92
C VAL A 235 14.52 2.35 -6.54
N ILE A 236 13.79 3.43 -6.23
CA ILE A 236 13.02 3.53 -4.98
C ILE A 236 11.99 2.40 -4.88
N GLY A 237 11.33 2.05 -5.99
CA GLY A 237 10.35 0.97 -6.05
C GLY A 237 10.95 -0.40 -5.75
N VAL A 238 12.07 -0.73 -6.39
CA VAL A 238 12.83 -1.97 -6.17
C VAL A 238 13.27 -2.08 -4.71
N CYS A 239 13.83 -1.01 -4.14
CA CYS A 239 14.31 -1.02 -2.77
C CYS A 239 13.16 -1.18 -1.77
N ASN A 240 12.05 -0.46 -1.97
CA ASN A 240 10.89 -0.53 -1.09
C ASN A 240 10.22 -1.91 -1.14
N ALA A 241 10.05 -2.49 -2.33
CA ALA A 241 9.54 -3.86 -2.50
C ALA A 241 10.40 -4.88 -1.74
N THR A 242 11.71 -4.72 -1.79
CA THR A 242 12.68 -5.58 -1.09
C THR A 242 12.56 -5.45 0.42
N VAL A 243 12.59 -4.22 0.96
CA VAL A 243 12.48 -3.98 2.42
C VAL A 243 11.16 -4.49 2.95
N PHE A 244 10.04 -4.18 2.28
CA PHE A 244 8.71 -4.58 2.70
C PHE A 244 8.55 -6.11 2.72
N THR A 245 8.96 -6.79 1.64
CA THR A 245 8.83 -8.26 1.56
C THR A 245 9.72 -8.98 2.57
N LEU A 246 10.94 -8.50 2.83
CA LEU A 246 11.85 -9.07 3.83
C LEU A 246 11.32 -8.90 5.26
N THR A 247 10.85 -7.70 5.60
CA THR A 247 10.35 -7.39 6.95
C THR A 247 9.07 -8.14 7.24
N LEU A 248 8.13 -8.19 6.29
CA LEU A 248 6.89 -8.96 6.42
C LEU A 248 7.17 -10.47 6.49
N GLY A 249 8.04 -10.99 5.63
CA GLY A 249 8.42 -12.40 5.63
C GLY A 249 8.98 -12.85 6.99
N LYS A 250 9.91 -12.09 7.57
CA LYS A 250 10.53 -12.40 8.87
C LYS A 250 9.58 -12.25 10.05
N THR A 251 8.73 -11.24 10.05
CA THR A 251 7.75 -11.07 11.14
C THR A 251 6.70 -12.18 11.12
N LEU A 252 6.30 -12.66 9.95
CA LEU A 252 5.36 -13.77 9.83
C LEU A 252 5.95 -15.13 10.22
N THR A 253 7.26 -15.36 10.01
CA THR A 253 7.95 -16.60 10.42
C THR A 253 8.39 -16.59 11.88
N ASN A 254 8.66 -15.43 12.48
CA ASN A 254 9.12 -15.33 13.88
C ASN A 254 7.96 -15.29 14.90
N LEU A 255 6.71 -15.28 14.45
CA LEU A 255 5.53 -15.41 15.31
C LEU A 255 5.31 -16.90 15.67
N HIS A 256 6.22 -17.45 16.46
CA HIS A 256 6.02 -18.69 17.21
C HIS A 256 5.37 -18.40 18.57
#